data_AF-A0A948F8G3-F1
#
_entry.id   AF-A0A948F8G3-F1
#
_cell.length_a   1.000
_cell.length_b   1.000
_cell.length_c   1.000
_cell.angle_alpha   90.00
_cell.angle_beta   90.00
_cell.angle_gamma   90.00
#
_symmetry.space_group_name_H-M   'P 1'
#
loop_
_entity.id
_entity.type
_entity.pdbx_description
1 polymer ?
#
loop_
_entity_poly.entity_id
_entity_poly.type
_entity_poly.pdbx_seq_one_letter_code
_entity_poly.pdbx_strand_id
1 'polypeptide(L)'
;MKKILPVIIAIGFLLLGSSSGYAADAVKDLFDWGFNIDGTTYCKEGPCDFDNINNLGELPASINAAGFDFSTGLGTIIITITGEGSHQVIAYFDHDIFEPGSDPDVDDPNNVTGDAVGTVPSGLIWEIDEPGFGSTNLGDRGYPYFGDIFSNFKAGTLDNQVFYDYLDNQYLDVPDDASMAKGWNFALSADETAIITIVVSDISTQAEFYLIQSDPDAVNTKSDIYLAGTLEITSGQPQDIDGDTYTSDVDCDDTDPNVHPNAPEICNDIDDNCNDLVDDGLVNMTFCGVGACAGNWGFESCTNGQWGNNTCDPFDRATPEVCDGRDNNCNGATDEGDRDNDGTADCFDQCPDDSNKTEPGTCGCGVMDTDFDNDGVADCLDLCPDDSNKLEPGTCGCGVADTDSDGDGTPDCNDQCPSDPMKIQPGTCGCGVADTDSDNDGTPDCNDLCPDD
;
A
#
# COMPACT_ATOMS: atom_id res chain seq x y z
N MET A 1 -71.20 -33.41 -35.43
CA MET A 1 -70.57 -33.93 -36.67
C MET A 1 -69.34 -34.73 -36.26
N LYS A 2 -69.31 -36.03 -36.56
CA LYS A 2 -68.10 -36.87 -36.43
C LYS A 2 -67.09 -36.43 -37.49
N LYS A 3 -65.81 -36.28 -37.12
CA LYS A 3 -64.69 -36.35 -38.06
C LYS A 3 -63.54 -37.14 -37.43
N ILE A 4 -62.87 -37.87 -38.31
CA ILE A 4 -62.07 -39.07 -38.09
C ILE A 4 -60.58 -38.69 -37.89
N LEU A 5 -59.91 -39.55 -37.11
CA LEU A 5 -58.49 -39.73 -36.78
C LEU A 5 -57.43 -39.34 -37.83
N PRO A 6 -56.16 -39.21 -37.38
CA PRO A 6 -55.18 -40.19 -37.83
C PRO A 6 -54.36 -40.83 -36.72
N VAL A 7 -53.98 -42.08 -36.99
CA VAL A 7 -53.15 -43.01 -36.24
C VAL A 7 -51.69 -42.52 -36.26
N ILE A 8 -51.04 -42.48 -35.09
CA ILE A 8 -49.58 -42.38 -34.99
C ILE A 8 -49.08 -43.62 -34.24
N ILE A 9 -48.19 -44.34 -34.92
CA ILE A 9 -47.51 -45.56 -34.51
C ILE A 9 -46.49 -45.20 -33.42
N ALA A 10 -46.69 -45.69 -32.19
CA ALA A 10 -45.69 -45.60 -31.13
C ALA A 10 -44.82 -46.87 -31.15
N ILE A 11 -43.57 -46.71 -31.58
CA ILE A 11 -42.52 -47.73 -31.49
C ILE A 11 -42.15 -47.88 -30.01
N GLY A 12 -42.29 -49.10 -29.48
CA GLY A 12 -41.92 -49.41 -28.10
C GLY A 12 -40.42 -49.30 -27.88
N PHE A 13 -40.01 -48.36 -27.03
CA PHE A 13 -38.70 -48.36 -26.40
C PHE A 13 -38.78 -49.24 -25.14
N LEU A 14 -38.11 -50.38 -25.19
CA LEU A 14 -37.87 -51.26 -24.06
C LEU A 14 -36.91 -50.53 -23.10
N LEU A 15 -37.46 -49.80 -22.13
CA LEU A 15 -36.70 -49.29 -20.99
C LEU A 15 -36.38 -50.48 -20.08
N LEU A 16 -35.18 -51.05 -20.27
CA LEU A 16 -34.51 -51.83 -19.23
C LEU A 16 -34.26 -50.86 -18.06
N GLY A 17 -35.14 -50.89 -17.07
CA GLY A 17 -34.85 -50.28 -15.78
C GLY A 17 -33.76 -51.09 -15.10
N SER A 18 -32.50 -50.68 -15.24
CA SER A 18 -31.49 -50.99 -14.25
C SER A 18 -31.82 -50.16 -13.02
N SER A 19 -32.44 -50.77 -12.01
CA SER A 19 -32.40 -50.25 -10.66
C SER A 19 -30.94 -50.30 -10.21
N SER A 20 -30.19 -49.23 -10.47
CA SER A 20 -29.03 -48.91 -9.67
C SER A 20 -29.59 -48.60 -8.28
N GLY A 21 -29.65 -49.63 -7.43
CA GLY A 21 -29.74 -49.42 -5.99
C GLY A 21 -28.54 -48.57 -5.62
N TYR A 22 -28.79 -47.31 -5.27
CA TYR A 22 -27.78 -46.54 -4.57
C TYR A 22 -27.63 -47.25 -3.22
N ALA A 23 -26.44 -47.75 -2.92
CA ALA A 23 -26.11 -48.15 -1.55
C ALA A 23 -26.37 -46.92 -0.66
N ALA A 24 -27.05 -47.12 0.46
CA ALA A 24 -27.24 -46.05 1.44
C ALA A 24 -25.87 -45.65 2.00
N ASP A 25 -25.70 -44.37 2.36
CA ASP A 25 -24.52 -43.95 3.12
C ASP A 25 -24.48 -44.72 4.46
N ALA A 26 -23.28 -45.04 4.96
CA ALA A 26 -23.10 -45.71 6.24
C ALA A 26 -23.73 -44.90 7.38
N VAL A 27 -24.53 -45.58 8.21
CA VAL A 27 -25.11 -45.05 9.45
C VAL A 27 -24.03 -45.11 10.53
N LYS A 28 -23.95 -44.03 11.32
CA LYS A 28 -23.03 -43.90 12.45
C LYS A 28 -23.87 -43.69 13.68
N ASP A 29 -23.86 -44.66 14.57
CA ASP A 29 -24.56 -44.58 15.84
C ASP A 29 -23.53 -44.59 16.97
N LEU A 30 -23.61 -43.61 17.86
CA LEU A 30 -22.77 -43.60 19.06
C LEU A 30 -23.38 -44.52 20.11
N PHE A 31 -22.85 -45.73 20.18
CA PHE A 31 -23.32 -46.76 21.09
C PHE A 31 -23.06 -46.34 22.54
N ASP A 32 -21.80 -46.02 22.87
CA ASP A 32 -21.40 -45.55 24.19
C ASP A 32 -20.36 -44.42 24.13
N TRP A 33 -20.26 -43.67 25.22
CA TRP A 33 -19.31 -42.57 25.36
C TRP A 33 -19.00 -42.28 26.83
N GLY A 34 -17.80 -41.75 27.06
CA GLY A 34 -17.38 -41.35 28.40
C GLY A 34 -16.32 -40.26 28.41
N PHE A 35 -16.28 -39.50 29.50
CA PHE A 35 -15.20 -38.56 29.82
C PHE A 35 -14.60 -38.92 31.17
N ASN A 36 -13.27 -38.95 31.28
CA ASN A 36 -12.55 -39.08 32.53
C ASN A 36 -11.79 -37.78 32.78
N ILE A 37 -12.14 -37.06 33.85
CA ILE A 37 -11.46 -35.83 34.27
C ILE A 37 -10.88 -36.09 35.65
N ASP A 38 -9.54 -36.12 35.74
CA ASP A 38 -8.79 -36.32 36.98
C ASP A 38 -9.25 -37.56 37.78
N GLY A 39 -9.58 -38.65 37.07
CA GLY A 39 -10.05 -39.91 37.65
C GLY A 39 -11.56 -39.98 37.91
N THR A 40 -12.32 -38.91 37.62
CA THR A 40 -13.79 -38.89 37.73
C THR A 40 -14.41 -39.15 36.36
N THR A 41 -15.24 -40.18 36.25
CA THR A 41 -15.88 -40.58 34.98
C THR A 41 -17.31 -40.02 34.83
N TYR A 42 -17.64 -39.58 33.61
CA TYR A 42 -18.94 -39.07 33.19
C TYR A 42 -19.34 -39.79 31.90
N CYS A 43 -20.41 -40.58 31.92
CA CYS A 43 -20.83 -41.39 30.77
C CYS A 43 -22.36 -41.48 30.64
N LYS A 44 -22.84 -42.06 29.54
CA LYS A 44 -24.26 -42.21 29.18
C LYS A 44 -25.09 -42.97 30.23
N GLU A 45 -24.46 -43.83 31.04
CA GLU A 45 -25.10 -44.65 32.08
C GLU A 45 -24.38 -44.57 33.44
N GLY A 46 -24.76 -43.64 34.32
CA GLY A 46 -24.31 -43.62 35.72
C GLY A 46 -22.78 -43.75 35.90
N PRO A 47 -22.25 -44.28 37.02
CA PRO A 47 -20.82 -44.52 37.14
C PRO A 47 -20.48 -45.86 36.46
N CYS A 48 -20.52 -45.89 35.12
CA CYS A 48 -20.02 -47.00 34.31
C CYS A 48 -20.55 -48.39 34.75
N ASP A 49 -21.86 -48.53 34.96
CA ASP A 49 -22.52 -49.78 35.38
C ASP A 49 -23.71 -50.11 34.45
N PHE A 50 -23.69 -51.32 33.88
CA PHE A 50 -24.39 -51.79 32.68
C PHE A 50 -25.93 -51.96 32.77
N ASP A 51 -26.61 -51.36 33.77
CA ASP A 51 -27.96 -51.83 34.15
C ASP A 51 -29.05 -50.75 34.35
N ASN A 52 -28.94 -49.53 33.78
CA ASN A 52 -30.04 -48.55 33.92
C ASN A 52 -30.24 -47.55 32.75
N ILE A 53 -31.17 -47.91 31.85
CA ILE A 53 -31.43 -47.30 30.54
C ILE A 53 -32.18 -45.93 30.60
N ASN A 54 -32.07 -45.10 31.64
CA ASN A 54 -32.85 -43.83 31.68
C ASN A 54 -32.21 -42.65 32.46
N ASN A 55 -30.92 -42.35 32.31
CA ASN A 55 -30.42 -41.05 32.77
C ASN A 55 -29.17 -40.60 32.02
N LEU A 56 -29.32 -39.60 31.15
CA LEU A 56 -28.19 -38.77 30.71
C LEU A 56 -27.56 -38.17 31.97
N GLY A 57 -26.40 -38.66 32.40
CA GLY A 57 -25.68 -38.07 33.53
C GLY A 57 -25.45 -36.57 33.25
N GLU A 58 -25.72 -35.70 34.23
CA GLU A 58 -25.41 -34.27 34.09
C GLU A 58 -23.89 -34.12 33.87
N LEU A 59 -23.49 -33.77 32.65
CA LEU A 59 -22.09 -33.40 32.37
C LEU A 59 -21.69 -32.24 33.29
N PRO A 60 -20.46 -32.24 33.82
CA PRO A 60 -19.99 -31.16 34.66
C PRO A 60 -19.92 -29.86 33.85
N ALA A 61 -19.98 -28.72 34.52
CA ALA A 61 -19.90 -27.41 33.86
C ALA A 61 -18.59 -27.20 33.08
N SER A 62 -17.54 -27.99 33.37
CA SER A 62 -16.28 -28.00 32.61
C SER A 62 -16.42 -28.59 31.21
N ILE A 63 -17.46 -29.38 30.90
CA ILE A 63 -17.68 -29.99 29.58
C ILE A 63 -18.80 -29.28 28.85
N ASN A 64 -18.46 -28.58 27.77
CA ASN A 64 -19.41 -28.01 26.82
C ASN A 64 -19.56 -28.95 25.62
N ALA A 65 -20.68 -29.66 25.56
CA ALA A 65 -21.05 -30.55 24.46
C ALA A 65 -22.16 -30.00 23.55
N ALA A 66 -22.40 -28.67 23.55
CA ALA A 66 -23.47 -28.08 22.75
C ALA A 66 -23.28 -28.26 21.23
N GLY A 67 -22.04 -28.45 20.79
CA GLY A 67 -21.69 -28.72 19.39
C GLY A 67 -21.59 -30.20 19.03
N PHE A 68 -22.01 -31.11 19.91
CA PHE A 68 -21.86 -32.55 19.75
C PHE A 68 -23.23 -33.24 19.74
N ASP A 69 -23.45 -34.11 18.76
CA ASP A 69 -24.66 -34.91 18.66
C ASP A 69 -24.43 -36.30 19.28
N PHE A 70 -24.98 -36.54 20.47
CA PHE A 70 -24.86 -37.81 21.17
C PHE A 70 -25.63 -38.98 20.53
N SER A 71 -26.41 -38.75 19.47
CA SER A 71 -27.01 -39.84 18.69
C SER A 71 -26.00 -40.40 17.68
N THR A 72 -25.32 -39.52 16.95
CA THR A 72 -24.38 -39.89 15.87
C THR A 72 -22.93 -39.94 16.34
N GLY A 73 -22.65 -39.31 17.48
CA GLY A 73 -21.32 -39.08 18.03
C GLY A 73 -20.44 -38.17 17.20
N LEU A 74 -21.03 -37.34 16.34
CA LEU A 74 -20.31 -36.37 15.53
C LEU A 74 -20.41 -34.97 16.15
N GLY A 75 -19.36 -34.17 15.98
CA GLY A 75 -19.32 -32.77 16.37
C GLY A 75 -18.14 -32.44 17.26
N THR A 76 -18.32 -31.42 18.11
CA THR A 76 -17.25 -30.84 18.91
C THR A 76 -17.62 -30.75 20.38
N ILE A 77 -16.70 -31.19 21.23
CA ILE A 77 -16.78 -31.06 22.69
C ILE A 77 -15.62 -30.19 23.14
N ILE A 78 -15.90 -29.21 24.00
CA ILE A 78 -14.90 -28.32 24.59
C ILE A 78 -14.84 -28.60 26.09
N ILE A 79 -13.67 -28.88 26.64
CA ILE A 79 -13.44 -29.14 28.06
C ILE A 79 -12.52 -28.06 28.61
N THR A 80 -12.96 -27.36 29.65
CA THR A 80 -12.19 -26.31 30.33
C THR A 80 -11.75 -26.78 31.71
N ILE A 81 -10.44 -26.78 31.95
CA ILE A 81 -9.83 -27.16 33.23
C ILE A 81 -9.09 -25.97 33.82
N THR A 82 -9.30 -25.72 35.10
CA THR A 82 -8.64 -24.68 35.89
C THR A 82 -8.14 -25.26 37.21
N GLY A 83 -7.18 -24.56 37.82
CA GLY A 83 -6.58 -24.95 39.10
C GLY A 83 -5.13 -25.38 38.91
N GLU A 84 -4.27 -24.98 39.86
CA GLU A 84 -2.86 -25.34 39.83
C GLU A 84 -2.67 -26.85 40.09
N GLY A 85 -1.84 -27.51 39.28
CA GLY A 85 -1.48 -28.91 39.49
C GLY A 85 -1.38 -29.72 38.21
N SER A 86 -1.26 -31.04 38.38
CA SER A 86 -1.29 -32.00 37.27
C SER A 86 -2.72 -32.44 37.00
N HIS A 87 -3.10 -32.48 35.73
CA HIS A 87 -4.42 -32.83 35.25
C HIS A 87 -4.37 -33.91 34.17
N GLN A 88 -5.44 -34.69 34.09
CA GLN A 88 -5.69 -35.66 33.04
C GLN A 88 -7.13 -35.55 32.55
N VAL A 89 -7.29 -35.49 31.23
CA VAL A 89 -8.61 -35.52 30.58
C VAL A 89 -8.59 -36.59 29.49
N ILE A 90 -9.59 -37.47 29.47
CA ILE A 90 -9.76 -38.52 28.44
C ILE A 90 -11.20 -38.52 27.96
N ALA A 91 -11.41 -38.65 26.66
CA ALA A 91 -12.70 -38.93 26.05
C ALA A 91 -12.67 -40.32 25.40
N TYR A 92 -13.77 -41.05 25.54
CA TYR A 92 -14.01 -42.40 25.01
C TYR A 92 -15.26 -42.36 24.13
N PHE A 93 -15.18 -42.98 22.96
CA PHE A 93 -16.28 -43.11 22.02
C PHE A 93 -16.31 -44.52 21.45
N ASP A 94 -17.50 -45.08 21.43
CA ASP A 94 -17.80 -46.39 20.91
C ASP A 94 -18.89 -46.26 19.84
N HIS A 95 -18.52 -46.52 18.59
CA HIS A 95 -19.31 -46.22 17.42
C HIS A 95 -19.67 -47.49 16.66
N ASP A 96 -20.96 -47.70 16.46
CA ASP A 96 -21.46 -48.71 15.52
C ASP A 96 -21.54 -48.07 14.13
N ILE A 97 -20.84 -48.65 13.15
CA ILE A 97 -20.83 -48.18 11.76
C ILE A 97 -21.39 -49.31 10.89
N PHE A 98 -22.51 -49.06 10.19
CA PHE A 98 -23.16 -50.08 9.34
C PHE A 98 -23.88 -49.49 8.11
N GLU A 99 -24.10 -50.27 7.06
CA GLU A 99 -24.69 -49.83 5.78
C GLU A 99 -26.08 -50.44 5.51
N PRO A 100 -27.18 -49.78 5.91
CA PRO A 100 -28.50 -50.40 5.92
C PRO A 100 -28.94 -50.91 4.54
N GLY A 101 -29.12 -52.23 4.44
CA GLY A 101 -29.62 -52.91 3.25
C GLY A 101 -28.56 -53.62 2.41
N SER A 102 -27.37 -53.83 2.97
CA SER A 102 -26.35 -54.75 2.45
C SER A 102 -26.66 -56.21 2.88
N ASP A 103 -25.84 -57.17 2.46
CA ASP A 103 -25.98 -58.58 2.87
C ASP A 103 -25.87 -58.66 4.41
N PRO A 104 -26.68 -59.44 5.16
CA PRO A 104 -26.51 -59.58 6.61
C PRO A 104 -25.11 -60.05 7.06
N ASP A 105 -24.28 -60.59 6.16
CA ASP A 105 -22.85 -60.89 6.41
C ASP A 105 -21.90 -59.68 6.14
N VAL A 106 -22.43 -58.55 5.64
CA VAL A 106 -21.77 -57.27 5.27
C VAL A 106 -22.32 -56.10 6.12
N ASP A 107 -23.51 -56.27 6.71
CA ASP A 107 -24.20 -55.32 7.59
C ASP A 107 -23.86 -55.58 9.08
N ASP A 108 -22.65 -56.09 9.37
CA ASP A 108 -22.20 -56.38 10.74
C ASP A 108 -21.67 -55.09 11.38
N PRO A 109 -22.40 -54.48 12.33
CA PRO A 109 -21.97 -53.23 12.99
C PRO A 109 -20.68 -53.41 13.79
N ASN A 110 -20.27 -54.66 14.03
CA ASN A 110 -19.07 -54.96 14.77
C ASN A 110 -17.83 -55.03 13.87
N ASN A 111 -17.92 -55.09 12.53
CA ASN A 111 -16.70 -55.17 11.68
C ASN A 111 -16.00 -53.80 11.50
N VAL A 112 -15.79 -53.06 12.58
CA VAL A 112 -15.12 -51.76 12.59
C VAL A 112 -13.65 -51.95 12.93
N THR A 113 -12.78 -51.48 12.04
CA THR A 113 -11.33 -51.43 12.27
C THR A 113 -10.91 -50.04 12.72
N GLY A 114 -9.70 -49.91 13.28
CA GLY A 114 -9.16 -48.59 13.62
C GLY A 114 -7.65 -48.47 13.45
N ASP A 115 -7.18 -47.24 13.31
CA ASP A 115 -5.76 -46.90 13.15
C ASP A 115 -5.43 -45.54 13.79
N ALA A 116 -4.16 -45.31 14.11
CA ALA A 116 -3.66 -44.05 14.65
C ALA A 116 -2.72 -43.38 13.65
N VAL A 117 -3.09 -42.19 13.19
CA VAL A 117 -2.40 -41.49 12.10
C VAL A 117 -1.80 -40.18 12.59
N GLY A 118 -0.51 -39.97 12.29
CA GLY A 118 0.18 -38.69 12.50
C GLY A 118 1.27 -38.75 13.57
N THR A 119 1.64 -37.58 14.11
CA THR A 119 2.70 -37.46 15.13
C THR A 119 2.09 -37.15 16.49
N VAL A 120 2.28 -38.04 17.46
CA VAL A 120 1.72 -37.90 18.82
C VAL A 120 2.28 -36.64 19.49
N PRO A 121 1.44 -35.63 19.79
CA PRO A 121 1.85 -34.44 20.54
C PRO A 121 2.28 -34.77 21.97
N SER A 122 3.11 -33.93 22.56
CA SER A 122 3.55 -34.12 23.95
C SER A 122 2.36 -34.14 24.92
N GLY A 123 2.36 -35.09 25.84
CA GLY A 123 1.30 -35.25 26.84
C GLY A 123 0.03 -35.90 26.33
N LEU A 124 -0.13 -36.10 25.02
CA LEU A 124 -1.27 -36.80 24.44
C LEU A 124 -1.21 -38.30 24.79
N ILE A 125 -2.34 -38.86 25.19
CA ILE A 125 -2.56 -40.28 25.43
C ILE A 125 -3.75 -40.75 24.59
N TRP A 126 -3.69 -41.98 24.09
CA TRP A 126 -4.72 -42.53 23.21
C TRP A 126 -4.73 -44.05 23.26
N GLU A 127 -5.79 -44.65 22.75
CA GLU A 127 -5.92 -46.10 22.59
C GLU A 127 -7.00 -46.42 21.56
N ILE A 128 -6.80 -47.49 20.80
CA ILE A 128 -7.83 -48.12 19.97
C ILE A 128 -7.83 -49.59 20.32
N ASP A 129 -8.97 -50.12 20.73
CA ASP A 129 -9.12 -51.54 21.01
C ASP A 129 -10.58 -51.94 20.87
N GLU A 130 -10.85 -53.25 20.92
CA GLU A 130 -12.21 -53.72 21.17
C GLU A 130 -12.74 -53.09 22.48
N PRO A 131 -14.03 -52.72 22.57
CA PRO A 131 -14.58 -51.97 23.71
C PRO A 131 -14.27 -52.58 25.07
N GLY A 132 -14.05 -53.90 25.16
CA GLY A 132 -13.43 -54.50 26.34
C GLY A 132 -14.25 -54.31 27.62
N PHE A 133 -15.57 -54.40 27.52
CA PHE A 133 -16.55 -54.07 28.57
C PHE A 133 -16.45 -54.90 29.87
N GLY A 134 -15.52 -55.86 29.92
CA GLY A 134 -15.16 -56.58 31.13
C GLY A 134 -16.13 -57.69 31.50
N SER A 135 -15.64 -58.91 31.49
CA SER A 135 -15.98 -59.85 32.54
C SER A 135 -14.73 -60.58 32.98
N THR A 136 -14.36 -60.38 34.25
CA THR A 136 -13.41 -61.25 34.97
C THR A 136 -13.96 -62.66 35.19
N ASN A 137 -15.12 -63.00 34.61
CA ASN A 137 -15.69 -64.34 34.58
C ASN A 137 -16.12 -64.72 33.16
N LEU A 138 -15.43 -65.72 32.62
CA LEU A 138 -15.93 -66.56 31.54
C LEU A 138 -17.41 -66.94 31.81
N GLY A 139 -18.31 -66.40 31.00
CA GLY A 139 -19.67 -66.91 30.83
C GLY A 139 -20.79 -66.03 31.39
N ASP A 140 -21.39 -65.25 30.50
CA ASP A 140 -22.87 -65.25 30.42
C ASP A 140 -23.44 -65.15 28.99
N ARG A 141 -22.62 -64.99 27.93
CA ARG A 141 -23.08 -65.09 26.52
C ARG A 141 -22.19 -65.84 25.52
N GLY A 142 -21.09 -66.47 25.97
CA GLY A 142 -20.31 -67.39 25.12
C GLY A 142 -19.39 -66.76 24.07
N TYR A 143 -19.23 -65.44 24.05
CA TYR A 143 -18.17 -64.72 23.34
C TYR A 143 -17.22 -64.10 24.38
N PRO A 144 -15.89 -64.23 24.25
CA PRO A 144 -14.96 -63.42 25.04
C PRO A 144 -15.09 -61.97 24.54
N TYR A 145 -15.36 -61.02 25.43
CA TYR A 145 -15.15 -59.62 25.11
C TYR A 145 -13.64 -59.41 25.10
N PHE A 146 -13.01 -59.22 23.93
CA PHE A 146 -11.59 -58.92 23.88
C PHE A 146 -11.42 -57.39 24.04
N GLY A 147 -10.19 -56.98 24.35
CA GLY A 147 -9.80 -55.58 24.57
C GLY A 147 -9.88 -55.05 26.00
N ASP A 148 -9.12 -54.00 26.29
CA ASP A 148 -9.03 -53.37 27.61
C ASP A 148 -9.22 -51.84 27.62
N ILE A 149 -9.55 -51.23 26.48
CA ILE A 149 -9.71 -49.78 26.32
C ILE A 149 -10.68 -49.13 27.30
N PHE A 150 -11.85 -49.71 27.55
CA PHE A 150 -12.78 -49.13 28.53
C PHE A 150 -12.24 -49.21 29.96
N SER A 151 -11.47 -50.25 30.27
CA SER A 151 -10.80 -50.39 31.56
C SER A 151 -9.66 -49.39 31.71
N ASN A 152 -8.85 -49.21 30.67
CA ASN A 152 -7.77 -48.22 30.61
C ASN A 152 -8.31 -46.78 30.65
N PHE A 153 -9.41 -46.49 29.96
CA PHE A 153 -10.15 -45.23 30.04
C PHE A 153 -10.57 -44.91 31.47
N LYS A 154 -11.23 -45.85 32.17
CA LYS A 154 -11.66 -45.64 33.57
C LYS A 154 -10.47 -45.47 34.51
N ALA A 155 -9.39 -46.21 34.29
CA ALA A 155 -8.20 -46.18 35.12
C ALA A 155 -7.29 -44.97 34.83
N GLY A 156 -7.46 -44.29 33.70
CA GLY A 156 -6.58 -43.21 33.27
C GLY A 156 -5.24 -43.71 32.72
N THR A 157 -5.21 -44.92 32.18
CA THR A 157 -3.97 -45.67 31.83
C THR A 157 -3.90 -46.06 30.37
N LEU A 158 -4.43 -45.22 29.46
CA LEU A 158 -4.36 -45.50 28.03
C LEU A 158 -2.92 -45.81 27.57
N ASP A 159 -2.76 -46.84 26.77
CA ASP A 159 -1.45 -47.46 26.53
C ASP A 159 -0.77 -47.04 25.20
N ASN A 160 -1.46 -46.25 24.37
CA ASN A 160 -1.01 -45.78 23.05
C ASN A 160 -0.76 -46.92 22.06
N GLN A 161 -1.59 -47.95 22.10
CA GLN A 161 -1.58 -49.05 21.15
C GLN A 161 -2.90 -49.20 20.40
N VAL A 162 -2.83 -50.02 19.35
CA VAL A 162 -3.94 -50.44 18.51
C VAL A 162 -4.09 -51.95 18.69
N PHE A 163 -5.21 -52.40 19.25
CA PHE A 163 -5.61 -53.81 19.42
C PHE A 163 -4.58 -54.71 20.15
N TYR A 164 -4.06 -54.26 21.29
CA TYR A 164 -3.06 -55.00 22.08
C TYR A 164 -3.65 -55.55 23.39
N ASP A 165 -3.88 -56.86 23.46
CA ASP A 165 -4.36 -57.51 24.68
C ASP A 165 -3.19 -57.85 25.63
N TYR A 166 -3.13 -57.16 26.77
CA TYR A 166 -2.14 -57.40 27.83
C TYR A 166 -2.35 -58.72 28.60
N LEU A 167 -3.57 -59.26 28.66
CA LEU A 167 -3.87 -60.50 29.38
C LEU A 167 -3.29 -61.71 28.65
N ASP A 168 -3.34 -61.70 27.32
CA ASP A 168 -2.81 -62.78 26.48
C ASP A 168 -1.47 -62.43 25.80
N ASN A 169 -0.94 -61.21 25.98
CA ASN A 169 0.33 -60.72 25.44
C ASN A 169 0.42 -60.94 23.90
N GLN A 170 -0.65 -60.57 23.19
CA GLN A 170 -0.79 -60.77 21.76
C GLN A 170 -1.58 -59.63 21.12
N TYR A 171 -1.31 -59.37 19.84
CA TYR A 171 -2.19 -58.54 19.01
C TYR A 171 -3.37 -59.41 18.55
N LEU A 172 -4.59 -58.87 18.59
CA LEU A 172 -5.79 -59.59 18.17
C LEU A 172 -5.82 -59.75 16.64
N ASP A 173 -6.06 -60.96 16.15
CA ASP A 173 -6.14 -61.27 14.72
C ASP A 173 -7.55 -60.91 14.20
N VAL A 174 -7.65 -59.72 13.61
CA VAL A 174 -8.81 -59.10 12.93
C VAL A 174 -9.84 -58.49 13.91
N PRO A 175 -9.85 -57.15 14.10
CA PRO A 175 -10.81 -56.49 14.97
C PRO A 175 -12.20 -56.55 14.35
N ASP A 176 -13.15 -57.02 15.15
CA ASP A 176 -14.58 -57.10 14.85
C ASP A 176 -15.34 -56.43 16.00
N ASP A 177 -14.84 -55.25 16.42
CA ASP A 177 -15.51 -54.12 17.10
C ASP A 177 -14.39 -53.14 17.53
N ALA A 178 -14.52 -51.83 17.35
CA ALA A 178 -13.47 -50.90 17.77
C ALA A 178 -14.05 -49.71 18.51
N SER A 179 -13.40 -49.33 19.60
CA SER A 179 -13.62 -48.06 20.29
C SER A 179 -12.38 -47.19 20.22
N MET A 180 -12.57 -45.87 20.37
CA MET A 180 -11.48 -44.89 20.39
C MET A 180 -11.47 -44.14 21.71
N ALA A 181 -10.29 -44.03 22.32
CA ALA A 181 -10.06 -43.19 23.49
C ALA A 181 -8.91 -42.24 23.24
N LYS A 182 -9.07 -40.96 23.63
CA LYS A 182 -8.04 -39.92 23.44
C LYS A 182 -8.08 -38.91 24.58
N GLY A 183 -6.91 -38.45 25.01
CA GLY A 183 -6.77 -37.55 26.14
C GLY A 183 -5.40 -36.87 26.24
N TRP A 184 -5.22 -36.09 27.30
CA TRP A 184 -3.98 -35.40 27.61
C TRP A 184 -3.64 -35.47 29.10
N ASN A 185 -2.36 -35.64 29.40
CA ASN A 185 -1.74 -35.33 30.67
C ASN A 185 -1.03 -33.98 30.58
N PHE A 186 -1.36 -33.05 31.46
CA PHE A 186 -0.79 -31.70 31.47
C PHE A 186 -0.66 -31.14 32.88
N ALA A 187 0.01 -30.01 33.02
CA ALA A 187 0.10 -29.28 34.28
C ALA A 187 -0.28 -27.83 34.07
N LEU A 188 -0.93 -27.23 35.06
CA LEU A 188 -1.31 -25.83 35.09
C LEU A 188 -0.63 -25.13 36.27
N SER A 189 -0.16 -23.92 36.02
CA SER A 189 0.22 -22.91 37.01
C SER A 189 -1.02 -22.27 37.62
N ALA A 190 -0.85 -21.50 38.71
CA ALA A 190 -1.97 -20.94 39.48
C ALA A 190 -2.91 -20.02 38.69
N ASP A 191 -2.43 -19.43 37.59
CA ASP A 191 -3.14 -18.51 36.72
C ASP A 191 -3.47 -19.11 35.34
N GLU A 192 -3.15 -20.38 35.11
CA GLU A 192 -3.37 -21.02 33.81
C GLU A 192 -4.75 -21.71 33.72
N THR A 193 -5.31 -21.70 32.52
CA THR A 193 -6.52 -22.44 32.12
C THR A 193 -6.20 -23.31 30.92
N ALA A 194 -6.58 -24.58 30.97
CA ALA A 194 -6.53 -25.47 29.81
C ALA A 194 -7.88 -25.50 29.10
N ILE A 195 -7.85 -25.40 27.77
CA ILE A 195 -8.97 -25.63 26.87
C ILE A 195 -8.62 -26.85 26.01
N ILE A 196 -9.37 -27.93 26.18
CA ILE A 196 -9.27 -29.13 25.37
C ILE A 196 -10.42 -29.13 24.37
N THR A 197 -10.12 -29.22 23.08
CA THR A 197 -11.14 -29.35 22.04
C THR A 197 -11.07 -30.75 21.47
N ILE A 198 -12.16 -31.52 21.59
CA ILE A 198 -12.33 -32.84 20.98
C ILE A 198 -13.24 -32.70 19.77
N VAL A 199 -12.83 -33.26 18.63
CA VAL A 199 -13.60 -33.25 17.40
C VAL A 199 -13.77 -34.67 16.89
N VAL A 200 -15.02 -35.09 16.73
CA VAL A 200 -15.36 -36.34 16.04
C VAL A 200 -16.05 -35.99 14.72
N SER A 201 -15.50 -36.44 13.60
CA SER A 201 -15.98 -36.05 12.26
C SER A 201 -16.04 -37.25 11.33
N ASP A 202 -16.96 -37.21 10.36
CA ASP A 202 -17.03 -38.13 9.23
C ASP A 202 -16.28 -37.60 7.99
N ILE A 203 -15.50 -36.54 8.17
CA ILE A 203 -14.64 -35.94 7.14
C ILE A 203 -13.21 -35.95 7.68
N SER A 204 -12.27 -36.38 6.84
CA SER A 204 -10.84 -36.38 7.18
C SER A 204 -10.39 -35.04 7.74
N THR A 205 -9.80 -35.08 8.93
CA THR A 205 -9.29 -33.91 9.63
C THR A 205 -7.88 -33.57 9.15
N GLN A 206 -7.52 -32.28 9.15
CA GLN A 206 -6.13 -31.84 8.93
C GLN A 206 -5.31 -31.81 10.24
N ALA A 207 -5.75 -32.56 11.26
CA ALA A 207 -5.06 -32.59 12.54
C ALA A 207 -3.69 -33.27 12.41
N GLU A 208 -2.73 -32.83 13.24
CA GLU A 208 -1.38 -33.41 13.30
C GLU A 208 -1.40 -34.88 13.75
N PHE A 209 -2.35 -35.24 14.62
CA PHE A 209 -2.61 -36.61 15.07
C PHE A 209 -4.11 -36.84 15.29
N TYR A 210 -4.62 -37.94 14.73
CA TYR A 210 -6.00 -38.38 14.89
C TYR A 210 -6.08 -39.90 14.95
N LEU A 211 -7.14 -40.38 15.60
CA LEU A 211 -7.55 -41.78 15.50
C LEU A 211 -8.61 -41.88 14.42
N ILE A 212 -8.64 -43.00 13.69
CA ILE A 212 -9.64 -43.28 12.68
C ILE A 212 -10.28 -44.63 12.95
N GLN A 213 -11.59 -44.71 12.75
CA GLN A 213 -12.34 -45.95 12.62
C GLN A 213 -12.93 -46.06 11.23
N SER A 214 -12.91 -47.27 10.68
CA SER A 214 -13.38 -47.57 9.32
C SER A 214 -14.04 -48.93 9.29
N ASP A 215 -15.23 -48.99 8.69
CA ASP A 215 -15.84 -50.23 8.22
C ASP A 215 -15.17 -50.62 6.88
N PRO A 216 -14.44 -51.76 6.82
CA PRO A 216 -13.71 -52.23 5.63
C PRO A 216 -14.62 -52.80 4.54
N ASP A 217 -15.86 -53.15 4.88
CA ASP A 217 -16.85 -53.71 3.96
C ASP A 217 -17.76 -52.64 3.34
N ALA A 218 -17.74 -51.42 3.91
CA ALA A 218 -18.46 -50.28 3.37
C ALA A 218 -18.11 -50.00 1.90
N VAL A 219 -19.13 -49.95 1.03
CA VAL A 219 -18.94 -49.75 -0.42
C VAL A 219 -18.74 -48.28 -0.82
N ASN A 220 -18.83 -47.34 0.13
CA ASN A 220 -18.62 -45.91 -0.08
C ASN A 220 -17.57 -45.33 0.89
N THR A 221 -16.94 -44.20 0.52
CA THR A 221 -15.86 -43.55 1.28
C THR A 221 -16.37 -42.76 2.50
N LYS A 222 -17.57 -43.02 3.01
CA LYS A 222 -18.18 -42.30 4.13
C LYS A 222 -18.42 -43.19 5.36
N SER A 223 -17.80 -44.35 5.47
CA SER A 223 -17.80 -45.12 6.71
C SER A 223 -16.86 -44.55 7.77
N ASP A 224 -15.83 -43.80 7.36
CA ASP A 224 -14.81 -43.35 8.30
C ASP A 224 -15.33 -42.38 9.38
N ILE A 225 -14.81 -42.55 10.59
CA ILE A 225 -14.94 -41.61 11.71
C ILE A 225 -13.54 -41.22 12.19
N TYR A 226 -13.31 -39.93 12.35
CA TYR A 226 -12.03 -39.34 12.74
C TYR A 226 -12.15 -38.69 14.12
N LEU A 227 -11.34 -39.13 15.09
CA LEU A 227 -11.22 -38.50 16.41
C LEU A 227 -9.93 -37.66 16.49
N ALA A 228 -10.11 -36.35 16.43
CA ALA A 228 -9.07 -35.35 16.57
C ALA A 228 -9.24 -34.52 17.85
N GLY A 229 -8.21 -33.75 18.19
CA GLY A 229 -8.35 -32.76 19.24
C GLY A 229 -7.06 -32.01 19.57
N THR A 230 -7.19 -30.95 20.35
CA THR A 230 -6.11 -30.04 20.75
C THR A 230 -6.16 -29.74 22.25
N LEU A 231 -5.01 -29.39 22.82
CA LEU A 231 -4.86 -28.84 24.16
C LEU A 231 -4.20 -27.46 24.03
N GLU A 232 -4.87 -26.42 24.54
CA GLU A 232 -4.36 -25.05 24.62
C GLU A 232 -4.31 -24.62 26.09
N ILE A 233 -3.15 -24.18 26.57
CA ILE A 233 -2.97 -23.65 27.93
C ILE A 233 -2.78 -22.14 27.81
N THR A 234 -3.61 -21.37 28.50
CA THR A 234 -3.57 -19.90 28.51
C THR A 234 -3.35 -19.40 29.94
N SER A 235 -2.45 -18.42 30.14
CA SER A 235 -2.20 -17.78 31.44
C SER A 235 -3.18 -16.64 31.73
N GLY A 236 -3.25 -16.23 33.01
CA GLY A 236 -4.30 -15.38 33.57
C GLY A 236 -4.34 -13.95 33.04
N GLN A 237 -5.44 -13.27 33.34
CA GLN A 237 -5.98 -12.05 32.70
C GLN A 237 -4.95 -10.96 32.36
N PRO A 238 -5.16 -10.24 31.25
CA PRO A 238 -4.44 -9.02 30.92
C PRO A 238 -4.39 -8.06 32.12
N GLN A 239 -3.20 -7.58 32.46
CA GLN A 239 -2.98 -6.65 33.56
C GLN A 239 -2.81 -5.24 32.98
N ASP A 240 -3.31 -4.25 33.69
CA ASP A 240 -3.06 -2.81 33.47
C ASP A 240 -1.93 -2.42 34.44
N ILE A 241 -0.72 -2.22 33.92
CA ILE A 241 0.50 -1.98 34.73
C ILE A 241 0.70 -0.48 35.00
N ASP A 242 0.37 0.39 34.05
CA ASP A 242 0.60 1.84 34.15
C ASP A 242 -0.61 2.67 34.63
N GLY A 243 -1.79 2.05 34.70
CA GLY A 243 -3.02 2.58 35.27
C GLY A 243 -3.86 3.42 34.32
N ASP A 244 -3.68 3.27 33.01
CA ASP A 244 -4.37 4.03 31.98
C ASP A 244 -5.73 3.41 31.54
N THR A 245 -6.10 2.28 32.14
CA THR A 245 -7.32 1.47 31.93
C THR A 245 -7.31 0.50 30.75
N TYR A 246 -6.23 0.49 29.96
CA TYR A 246 -5.96 -0.54 28.98
C TYR A 246 -5.09 -1.62 29.62
N THR A 247 -5.22 -2.84 29.09
CA THR A 247 -4.51 -4.00 29.62
C THR A 247 -3.55 -4.53 28.57
N SER A 248 -2.54 -5.28 29.00
CA SER A 248 -1.45 -5.78 28.15
C SER A 248 -1.82 -6.58 26.89
N ASP A 249 -3.08 -6.95 26.70
CA ASP A 249 -3.58 -7.58 25.48
C ASP A 249 -3.99 -6.60 24.38
N VAL A 250 -4.22 -5.34 24.73
CA VAL A 250 -4.61 -4.26 23.80
C VAL A 250 -3.65 -3.07 23.83
N ASP A 251 -2.87 -2.94 24.90
CA ASP A 251 -1.86 -1.91 25.07
C ASP A 251 -0.51 -2.33 24.47
N CYS A 252 0.01 -1.52 23.55
CA CYS A 252 1.28 -1.76 22.88
C CYS A 252 2.50 -1.39 23.74
N ASP A 253 2.35 -0.57 24.78
CA ASP A 253 3.33 -0.34 25.84
C ASP A 253 2.64 -0.08 27.20
N ASP A 254 2.21 -1.17 27.85
CA ASP A 254 1.58 -1.22 29.19
C ASP A 254 2.50 -0.69 30.34
N THR A 255 3.60 0.00 30.01
CA THR A 255 4.46 0.70 30.98
C THR A 255 4.46 2.21 30.82
N ASP A 256 3.81 2.76 29.78
CA ASP A 256 3.67 4.18 29.51
C ASP A 256 2.19 4.58 29.33
N PRO A 257 1.59 5.30 30.29
CA PRO A 257 0.16 5.62 30.26
C PRO A 257 -0.23 6.66 29.19
N ASN A 258 0.69 7.03 28.28
CA ASN A 258 0.42 7.85 27.10
C ASN A 258 0.41 7.01 25.80
N VAL A 259 0.80 5.74 25.86
CA VAL A 259 0.84 4.81 24.74
C VAL A 259 -0.27 3.80 24.95
N HIS A 260 -1.40 3.97 24.29
CA HIS A 260 -2.56 3.13 24.49
C HIS A 260 -3.59 3.31 23.37
N PRO A 261 -4.54 2.39 23.19
CA PRO A 261 -5.60 2.55 22.20
C PRO A 261 -6.30 3.92 22.29
N ASN A 262 -6.42 4.59 21.15
CA ASN A 262 -7.01 5.94 21.01
C ASN A 262 -6.24 7.09 21.68
N ALA A 263 -4.99 6.90 22.10
CA ALA A 263 -4.17 8.04 22.49
C ALA A 263 -4.01 9.04 21.33
N PRO A 264 -3.81 10.34 21.57
CA PRO A 264 -3.41 11.27 20.52
C PRO A 264 -1.96 11.01 20.11
N GLU A 265 -1.71 10.84 18.81
CA GLU A 265 -0.35 10.74 18.25
C GLU A 265 0.51 11.96 18.60
N ILE A 266 1.79 11.70 18.87
CA ILE A 266 2.85 12.67 19.11
C ILE A 266 4.00 12.33 18.17
N CYS A 267 4.64 13.35 17.59
CA CYS A 267 5.78 13.14 16.69
C CYS A 267 7.02 12.69 17.49
N ASN A 268 7.14 11.40 17.78
CA ASN A 268 8.14 10.82 18.68
C ASN A 268 8.69 9.44 18.20
N ASP A 269 8.29 8.94 17.03
CA ASP A 269 8.67 7.62 16.48
C ASP A 269 8.08 6.43 17.28
N ILE A 270 6.96 6.67 17.99
CA ILE A 270 6.16 5.69 18.73
C ILE A 270 4.75 5.66 18.11
N ASP A 271 4.10 4.49 18.11
CA ASP A 271 2.67 4.36 17.83
C ASP A 271 1.93 4.60 19.15
N ASP A 272 1.63 5.87 19.45
CA ASP A 272 1.02 6.22 20.73
C ASP A 272 -0.39 5.64 20.84
N ASN A 273 -1.10 5.48 19.72
CA ASN A 273 -2.51 5.08 19.72
C ASN A 273 -2.77 3.58 19.46
N CYS A 274 -1.70 2.79 19.36
CA CYS A 274 -1.68 1.34 19.15
C CYS A 274 -2.54 0.90 17.94
N ASN A 275 -2.42 1.60 16.80
CA ASN A 275 -3.15 1.27 15.57
C ASN A 275 -2.27 0.66 14.46
N ASP A 276 -1.04 0.27 14.79
CA ASP A 276 0.01 -0.22 13.91
C ASP A 276 0.58 0.83 12.93
N LEU A 277 0.31 2.12 13.16
CA LEU A 277 0.79 3.24 12.34
C LEU A 277 1.53 4.26 13.21
N VAL A 278 2.85 4.30 13.09
CA VAL A 278 3.70 5.26 13.80
C VAL A 278 3.53 6.68 13.23
N ASP A 279 3.39 7.67 14.12
CA ASP A 279 3.32 9.12 13.83
C ASP A 279 2.20 9.47 12.80
N ASP A 280 1.05 8.81 12.87
CA ASP A 280 0.01 8.91 11.84
C ASP A 280 -0.87 10.18 11.97
N GLY A 281 -1.28 10.74 10.82
CA GLY A 281 -2.18 11.91 10.80
C GLY A 281 -1.60 13.23 11.34
N LEU A 282 -0.30 13.29 11.64
CA LEU A 282 0.36 14.45 12.21
C LEU A 282 0.76 15.51 11.16
N VAL A 283 0.14 16.68 11.26
CA VAL A 283 0.45 17.86 10.44
C VAL A 283 0.54 19.12 11.29
N ASN A 284 1.59 19.91 11.08
CA ASN A 284 1.74 21.23 11.69
C ASN A 284 1.64 22.30 10.63
N MET A 285 0.87 23.36 10.92
CA MET A 285 0.77 24.51 10.04
C MET A 285 1.99 25.41 10.19
N THR A 286 2.64 25.72 9.08
CA THR A 286 3.83 26.58 9.01
C THR A 286 3.51 27.88 8.29
N PHE A 287 4.26 28.96 8.60
CA PHE A 287 4.13 30.27 7.96
C PHE A 287 5.48 30.71 7.41
N CYS A 288 5.48 31.34 6.25
CA CYS A 288 6.68 31.83 5.57
C CYS A 288 6.37 33.05 4.69
N GLY A 289 7.39 33.54 3.98
CA GLY A 289 7.30 34.70 3.10
C GLY A 289 7.54 36.03 3.81
N VAL A 290 8.01 37.00 3.03
CA VAL A 290 8.26 38.40 3.42
C VAL A 290 7.67 39.32 2.34
N GLY A 291 7.64 40.63 2.60
CA GLY A 291 7.25 41.58 1.56
C GLY A 291 5.81 41.37 1.08
N ALA A 292 5.62 41.32 -0.25
CA ALA A 292 4.34 41.01 -0.87
C ALA A 292 3.88 39.55 -0.65
N CYS A 293 4.81 38.63 -0.33
CA CYS A 293 4.53 37.23 -0.03
C CYS A 293 4.26 36.96 1.46
N ALA A 294 4.18 38.01 2.29
CA ALA A 294 3.93 37.84 3.71
C ALA A 294 2.59 37.14 3.98
N GLY A 295 2.61 36.10 4.83
CA GLY A 295 1.41 35.33 5.19
C GLY A 295 1.19 34.10 4.31
N ASN A 296 2.15 33.73 3.47
CA ASN A 296 2.20 32.40 2.89
C ASN A 296 2.24 31.35 4.01
N TRP A 297 1.58 30.23 3.77
CA TRP A 297 1.44 29.16 4.74
C TRP A 297 1.60 27.81 4.04
N GLY A 298 1.99 26.83 4.82
CA GLY A 298 2.12 25.45 4.39
C GLY A 298 1.97 24.51 5.56
N PHE A 299 2.46 23.29 5.37
CA PHE A 299 2.47 22.26 6.38
C PHE A 299 3.82 21.56 6.44
N GLU A 300 4.20 21.13 7.62
CA GLU A 300 5.23 20.11 7.83
C GLU A 300 4.56 18.80 8.27
N SER A 301 5.14 17.68 7.86
CA SER A 301 4.72 16.32 8.21
C SER A 301 5.70 15.72 9.22
N CYS A 302 5.20 14.92 10.15
CA CYS A 302 6.08 14.10 10.97
C CYS A 302 6.60 12.90 10.16
N THR A 303 7.88 12.58 10.29
CA THR A 303 8.48 11.36 9.73
C THR A 303 9.64 10.93 10.63
N ASN A 304 9.60 9.70 11.15
CA ASN A 304 10.59 9.14 12.08
C ASN A 304 10.80 10.02 13.33
N GLY A 305 9.72 10.45 13.99
CA GLY A 305 9.78 11.30 15.18
C GLY A 305 10.34 12.70 14.96
N GLN A 306 10.40 13.17 13.71
CA GLN A 306 10.90 14.50 13.36
C GLN A 306 9.96 15.24 12.41
N TRP A 307 9.68 16.50 12.74
CA TRP A 307 8.97 17.41 11.84
C TRP A 307 9.85 17.78 10.64
N GLY A 308 9.30 17.64 9.44
CA GLY A 308 10.02 17.90 8.19
C GLY A 308 9.09 18.12 7.00
N ASN A 309 9.65 18.10 5.78
CA ASN A 309 8.91 18.30 4.52
C ASN A 309 8.03 19.56 4.52
N ASN A 310 8.53 20.66 5.08
CA ASN A 310 7.80 21.93 5.09
C ASN A 310 7.45 22.36 3.65
N THR A 311 6.15 22.44 3.37
CA THR A 311 5.58 22.76 2.05
C THR A 311 5.35 24.25 1.84
N CYS A 312 5.67 25.10 2.82
CA CYS A 312 5.50 26.54 2.68
C CYS A 312 6.49 27.09 1.65
N ASP A 313 5.97 27.63 0.54
CA ASP A 313 6.74 28.33 -0.47
C ASP A 313 6.88 29.83 -0.12
N PRO A 314 8.08 30.31 0.26
CA PRO A 314 8.28 31.70 0.64
C PRO A 314 8.13 32.67 -0.55
N PHE A 315 8.12 32.18 -1.78
CA PHE A 315 8.01 32.96 -3.01
C PHE A 315 6.67 32.73 -3.74
N ASP A 316 5.67 32.07 -3.12
CA ASP A 316 4.35 31.94 -3.76
C ASP A 316 3.80 33.33 -4.10
N ARG A 317 3.46 33.51 -5.39
CA ARG A 317 2.98 34.76 -6.02
C ARG A 317 4.01 35.89 -6.10
N ALA A 318 5.30 35.59 -5.95
CA ALA A 318 6.36 36.53 -6.27
C ALA A 318 6.26 36.98 -7.73
N THR A 319 6.42 38.28 -7.97
CA THR A 319 6.48 38.88 -9.31
C THR A 319 7.78 39.69 -9.43
N PRO A 320 8.26 39.99 -10.66
CA PRO A 320 9.36 40.94 -10.83
C PRO A 320 9.06 42.27 -10.12
N GLU A 321 10.13 42.93 -9.64
CA GLU A 321 10.02 44.23 -8.98
C GLU A 321 9.40 45.27 -9.90
N VAL A 322 8.58 46.11 -9.30
CA VAL A 322 8.08 47.36 -9.89
C VAL A 322 8.26 48.47 -8.87
N CYS A 323 8.36 49.72 -9.33
CA CYS A 323 8.61 50.87 -8.46
C CYS A 323 7.37 51.30 -7.67
N ASP A 324 6.89 50.46 -6.76
CA ASP A 324 5.69 50.67 -5.96
C ASP A 324 5.95 50.72 -4.43
N GLY A 325 7.21 50.60 -4.01
CA GLY A 325 7.63 50.62 -2.61
C GLY A 325 7.35 49.31 -1.89
N ARG A 326 7.19 48.20 -2.62
CA ARG A 326 6.98 46.86 -2.07
C ARG A 326 8.02 45.91 -2.61
N ASP A 327 8.36 44.92 -1.79
CA ASP A 327 9.16 43.76 -2.17
C ASP A 327 8.25 42.78 -2.94
N ASN A 328 8.21 42.89 -4.27
CA ASN A 328 7.32 42.09 -5.11
C ASN A 328 7.85 40.68 -5.35
N ASN A 329 9.17 40.50 -5.36
CA ASN A 329 9.85 39.24 -5.62
C ASN A 329 10.19 38.48 -4.34
N CYS A 330 9.95 39.09 -3.18
CA CYS A 330 10.01 38.51 -1.84
C CYS A 330 11.42 38.09 -1.40
N ASN A 331 12.45 38.76 -1.91
CA ASN A 331 13.85 38.50 -1.55
C ASN A 331 14.33 39.29 -0.32
N GLY A 332 13.49 40.18 0.23
CA GLY A 332 13.77 41.00 1.41
C GLY A 332 14.37 42.38 1.12
N ALA A 333 14.56 42.75 -0.15
CA ALA A 333 14.85 44.11 -0.60
C ALA A 333 13.57 44.74 -1.19
N THR A 334 13.58 46.04 -1.46
CA THR A 334 12.42 46.74 -2.01
C THR A 334 12.87 47.56 -3.19
N ASP A 335 12.13 47.48 -4.30
CA ASP A 335 12.35 48.24 -5.53
C ASP A 335 13.79 48.08 -6.09
N GLU A 336 14.41 46.91 -5.96
CA GLU A 336 15.80 46.63 -6.35
C GLU A 336 15.97 46.02 -7.75
N GLY A 337 14.90 45.98 -8.55
CA GLY A 337 14.96 45.51 -9.94
C GLY A 337 15.90 46.39 -10.77
N ASP A 338 16.82 45.75 -11.48
CA ASP A 338 17.80 46.37 -12.39
C ASP A 338 17.81 45.55 -13.69
N ARG A 339 17.13 46.04 -14.73
CA ARG A 339 16.87 45.28 -15.96
C ARG A 339 18.11 45.13 -16.84
N ASP A 340 18.94 46.15 -16.94
CA ASP A 340 20.12 46.16 -17.82
C ASP A 340 21.44 45.88 -17.07
N ASN A 341 21.37 45.77 -15.75
CA ASN A 341 22.47 45.44 -14.84
C ASN A 341 23.59 46.47 -14.84
N ASP A 342 23.26 47.76 -14.97
CA ASP A 342 24.23 48.86 -14.88
C ASP A 342 24.60 49.24 -13.43
N GLY A 343 23.88 48.67 -12.46
CA GLY A 343 24.06 48.90 -11.03
C GLY A 343 23.10 49.94 -10.45
N THR A 344 22.22 50.52 -11.26
CA THR A 344 21.16 51.44 -10.86
C THR A 344 19.83 50.74 -11.02
N ALA A 345 19.09 50.59 -9.92
CA ALA A 345 17.75 50.02 -9.99
C ALA A 345 16.86 50.87 -10.91
N ASP A 346 15.98 50.23 -11.66
CA ASP A 346 15.05 50.82 -12.63
C ASP A 346 14.31 52.06 -12.10
N CYS A 347 14.01 52.09 -10.80
CA CYS A 347 13.28 53.17 -10.14
C CYS A 347 14.09 54.46 -9.99
N PHE A 348 15.41 54.35 -10.11
CA PHE A 348 16.36 55.43 -10.03
C PHE A 348 17.15 55.60 -11.34
N ASP A 349 16.75 54.89 -12.39
CA ASP A 349 17.36 54.91 -13.70
C ASP A 349 16.44 55.60 -14.72
N GLN A 350 16.93 56.63 -15.39
CA GLN A 350 16.18 57.32 -16.45
C GLN A 350 16.39 56.67 -17.83
N CYS A 351 17.26 55.67 -17.93
CA CYS A 351 17.49 54.81 -19.08
C CYS A 351 17.50 53.31 -18.70
N PRO A 352 16.40 52.74 -18.16
CA PRO A 352 16.36 51.38 -17.57
C PRO A 352 16.68 50.17 -18.48
N ASP A 353 17.00 50.42 -19.74
CA ASP A 353 17.30 49.39 -20.74
C ASP A 353 18.66 49.67 -21.45
N ASP A 354 19.44 50.66 -21.00
CA ASP A 354 20.76 51.03 -21.53
C ASP A 354 21.85 50.95 -20.47
N SER A 355 22.50 49.77 -20.40
CA SER A 355 23.54 49.48 -19.41
C SER A 355 24.78 50.41 -19.37
N ASN A 356 24.90 51.35 -20.32
CA ASN A 356 25.99 52.32 -20.35
C ASN A 356 25.59 53.70 -19.83
N LYS A 357 24.30 53.92 -19.54
CA LYS A 357 23.76 55.22 -19.15
C LYS A 357 22.64 55.06 -18.13
N THR A 358 22.75 55.81 -17.04
CA THR A 358 21.66 55.98 -16.06
C THR A 358 20.79 57.21 -16.33
N GLU A 359 21.21 58.06 -17.25
CA GLU A 359 20.59 59.34 -17.60
C GLU A 359 20.59 59.53 -19.12
N PRO A 360 19.52 60.07 -19.74
CA PRO A 360 19.41 60.15 -21.21
C PRO A 360 20.51 60.97 -21.87
N GLY A 361 21.08 61.96 -21.17
CA GLY A 361 22.07 62.84 -21.77
C GLY A 361 21.51 63.65 -22.93
N THR A 362 22.38 64.04 -23.87
CA THR A 362 22.04 64.90 -25.01
C THR A 362 21.43 64.10 -26.17
N CYS A 363 21.94 62.88 -26.40
CA CYS A 363 21.51 61.99 -27.47
C CYS A 363 20.35 61.07 -27.08
N GLY A 364 19.92 61.08 -25.81
CA GLY A 364 18.96 60.11 -25.28
C GLY A 364 19.62 58.78 -24.88
N CYS A 365 18.80 57.87 -24.38
CA CYS A 365 19.22 56.51 -24.06
C CYS A 365 19.53 55.69 -25.33
N GLY A 366 20.47 54.76 -25.24
CA GLY A 366 20.87 53.85 -26.32
C GLY A 366 21.84 54.46 -27.34
N VAL A 367 22.20 55.73 -27.19
CA VAL A 367 23.11 56.46 -28.10
C VAL A 367 24.16 57.18 -27.28
N MET A 368 25.45 56.92 -27.51
CA MET A 368 26.53 57.57 -26.76
C MET A 368 26.54 59.10 -27.00
N ASP A 369 26.82 59.88 -25.95
CA ASP A 369 27.05 61.33 -26.05
C ASP A 369 28.52 61.62 -26.44
N THR A 370 29.01 60.95 -27.48
CA THR A 370 30.33 61.22 -28.03
C THR A 370 30.30 62.47 -28.89
N ASP A 371 31.41 63.20 -28.86
CA ASP A 371 31.73 64.34 -29.71
C ASP A 371 33.10 64.02 -30.30
N PHE A 372 33.09 63.41 -31.49
CA PHE A 372 34.27 62.77 -32.06
C PHE A 372 35.33 63.79 -32.50
N ASP A 373 34.91 64.92 -33.06
CA ASP A 373 35.79 65.98 -33.55
C ASP A 373 36.01 67.13 -32.55
N ASN A 374 35.31 67.11 -31.40
CA ASN A 374 35.39 68.04 -30.28
C ASN A 374 34.97 69.48 -30.62
N ASP A 375 33.95 69.64 -31.47
CA ASP A 375 33.40 70.94 -31.85
C ASP A 375 32.34 71.47 -30.86
N GLY A 376 31.94 70.64 -29.90
CA GLY A 376 30.99 70.95 -28.84
C GLY A 376 29.57 70.49 -29.13
N VAL A 377 29.30 69.84 -30.26
CA VAL A 377 28.02 69.18 -30.57
C VAL A 377 28.25 67.67 -30.63
N ALA A 378 27.39 66.92 -29.92
CA ALA A 378 27.50 65.47 -29.92
C ALA A 378 27.19 64.89 -31.32
N ASP A 379 27.84 63.79 -31.69
CA ASP A 379 27.75 63.13 -33.01
C ASP A 379 26.29 62.87 -33.45
N CYS A 380 25.40 62.60 -32.50
CA CYS A 380 23.99 62.33 -32.76
C CYS A 380 23.19 63.57 -33.21
N LEU A 381 23.69 64.76 -32.90
CA LEU A 381 23.12 66.07 -33.26
C LEU A 381 23.97 66.80 -34.30
N ASP A 382 25.06 66.20 -34.74
CA ASP A 382 25.96 66.74 -35.75
C ASP A 382 25.75 66.03 -37.09
N LEU A 383 25.50 66.81 -38.16
CA LEU A 383 25.40 66.26 -39.51
C LEU A 383 26.77 66.16 -40.21
N CYS A 384 27.84 66.61 -39.55
CA CYS A 384 29.24 66.44 -39.91
C CYS A 384 30.14 66.00 -38.73
N PRO A 385 29.90 64.84 -38.09
CA PRO A 385 30.58 64.41 -36.83
C PRO A 385 32.12 64.31 -36.83
N ASP A 386 32.76 64.46 -37.99
CA ASP A 386 34.20 64.36 -38.18
C ASP A 386 34.85 65.71 -38.58
N ASP A 387 34.07 66.78 -38.75
CA ASP A 387 34.55 68.10 -39.18
C ASP A 387 34.23 69.20 -38.17
N SER A 388 35.20 69.48 -37.30
CA SER A 388 35.03 70.41 -36.18
C SER A 388 34.79 71.88 -36.56
N ASN A 389 34.74 72.20 -37.85
CA ASN A 389 34.44 73.54 -38.36
C ASN A 389 33.01 73.63 -38.93
N LYS A 390 32.26 72.53 -38.96
CA LYS A 390 30.92 72.45 -39.56
C LYS A 390 30.01 71.51 -38.77
N LEU A 391 28.83 72.00 -38.45
CA LEU A 391 27.73 71.20 -37.89
C LEU A 391 26.78 70.63 -38.95
N GLU A 392 26.87 71.17 -40.16
CA GLU A 392 25.96 70.88 -41.27
C GLU A 392 26.78 70.75 -42.56
N PRO A 393 26.48 69.78 -43.44
CA PRO A 393 27.26 69.54 -44.66
C PRO A 393 27.39 70.75 -45.57
N GLY A 394 26.41 71.66 -45.58
CA GLY A 394 26.41 72.79 -46.51
C GLY A 394 26.42 72.35 -47.99
N THR A 395 26.96 73.18 -48.87
CA THR A 395 26.95 72.94 -50.32
C THR A 395 28.13 72.10 -50.76
N CYS A 396 29.28 72.24 -50.10
CA CYS A 396 30.51 71.48 -50.33
C CYS A 396 30.57 70.14 -49.58
N GLY A 397 29.61 69.84 -48.73
CA GLY A 397 29.67 68.69 -47.82
C GLY A 397 30.56 68.95 -46.59
N CYS A 398 30.68 67.93 -45.74
CA CYS A 398 31.58 67.96 -44.58
C CYS A 398 33.06 67.88 -45.01
N GLY A 399 33.97 68.45 -44.23
CA GLY A 399 35.41 68.44 -44.43
C GLY A 399 35.93 69.47 -45.44
N VAL A 400 35.04 70.24 -46.08
CA VAL A 400 35.39 71.24 -47.10
C VAL A 400 34.63 72.54 -46.83
N ALA A 401 35.34 73.64 -46.56
CA ALA A 401 34.71 74.93 -46.29
C ALA A 401 33.86 75.43 -47.48
N ASP A 402 32.67 75.97 -47.20
CA ASP A 402 31.85 76.69 -48.20
C ASP A 402 32.38 78.11 -48.44
N THR A 403 33.70 78.26 -48.54
CA THR A 403 34.32 79.55 -48.85
C THR A 403 33.97 79.91 -50.29
N ASP A 404 33.54 81.15 -50.49
CA ASP A 404 33.30 81.77 -51.78
C ASP A 404 34.31 82.92 -51.89
N SER A 405 35.43 82.65 -52.54
CA SER A 405 36.62 83.50 -52.52
C SER A 405 36.44 84.81 -53.30
N ASP A 406 35.54 84.85 -54.29
CA ASP A 406 35.28 86.04 -55.11
C ASP A 406 33.88 86.66 -54.92
N GLY A 407 32.97 85.97 -54.23
CA GLY A 407 31.67 86.47 -53.82
C GLY A 407 30.60 86.39 -54.92
N ASP A 408 30.75 85.48 -55.89
CA ASP A 408 29.77 85.29 -56.97
C ASP A 408 28.54 84.45 -56.57
N GLY A 409 28.58 83.84 -55.39
CA GLY A 409 27.52 82.99 -54.84
C GLY A 409 27.75 81.48 -55.03
N THR A 410 28.82 81.07 -55.70
CA THR A 410 29.23 79.68 -55.88
C THR A 410 30.44 79.38 -55.00
N PRO A 411 30.34 78.46 -54.03
CA PRO A 411 31.49 78.09 -53.21
C PRO A 411 32.63 77.50 -54.05
N ASP A 412 33.88 77.76 -53.65
CA ASP A 412 35.11 77.37 -54.34
C ASP A 412 35.16 75.87 -54.72
N CYS A 413 34.52 75.00 -53.93
CA CYS A 413 34.48 73.56 -54.19
C CYS A 413 33.67 73.18 -55.45
N ASN A 414 32.70 74.01 -55.82
CA ASN A 414 31.81 73.86 -56.96
C ASN A 414 32.09 74.91 -58.04
N ASP A 415 33.11 75.74 -57.83
CA ASP A 415 33.55 76.75 -58.76
C ASP A 415 34.84 76.31 -59.46
N GLN A 416 34.82 76.27 -60.79
CA GLN A 416 36.02 75.97 -61.58
C GLN A 416 36.88 77.22 -61.84
N CYS A 417 36.42 78.39 -61.41
CA CYS A 417 37.10 79.67 -61.42
C CYS A 417 36.97 80.43 -60.07
N PRO A 418 37.49 79.89 -58.94
CA PRO A 418 37.28 80.42 -57.56
C PRO A 418 37.83 81.82 -57.24
N SER A 419 38.16 82.63 -58.23
CA SER A 419 38.71 83.98 -58.05
C SER A 419 38.22 84.94 -59.14
N ASP A 420 37.29 84.51 -59.98
CA ASP A 420 36.65 85.29 -61.04
C ASP A 420 35.15 85.45 -60.76
N PRO A 421 34.73 86.59 -60.17
CA PRO A 421 33.35 86.75 -59.70
C PRO A 421 32.29 86.81 -60.82
N MET A 422 32.72 86.74 -62.09
CA MET A 422 31.84 86.76 -63.26
C MET A 422 31.70 85.37 -63.92
N LYS A 423 32.42 84.34 -63.46
CA LYS A 423 32.41 83.02 -64.08
C LYS A 423 32.56 81.90 -63.05
N ILE A 424 31.68 80.90 -63.15
CA ILE A 424 31.79 79.63 -62.41
C ILE A 424 32.50 78.50 -63.19
N GLN A 425 32.73 78.72 -64.50
CA GLN A 425 33.41 77.78 -65.39
C GLN A 425 34.41 78.53 -66.27
N PRO A 426 35.62 77.97 -66.55
CA PRO A 426 36.67 78.62 -67.32
C PRO A 426 36.25 79.10 -68.71
N GLY A 427 35.25 78.47 -69.34
CA GLY A 427 34.91 78.78 -70.71
C GLY A 427 36.10 78.56 -71.67
N THR A 428 36.14 79.33 -72.76
CA THR A 428 37.15 79.17 -73.82
C THR A 428 38.41 80.01 -73.55
N CYS A 429 38.22 81.18 -72.92
CA CYS A 429 39.29 82.10 -72.54
C CYS A 429 39.94 81.79 -71.18
N GLY A 430 39.42 80.81 -70.44
CA GLY A 430 39.81 80.57 -69.06
C GLY A 430 39.14 81.54 -68.09
N CYS A 431 39.53 81.43 -66.81
CA CYS A 431 39.08 82.31 -65.74
C CYS A 431 39.77 83.69 -65.81
N GLY A 432 39.07 84.75 -65.38
CA GLY A 432 39.55 86.13 -65.28
C GLY A 432 39.49 86.93 -66.60
N VAL A 433 38.99 86.32 -67.67
CA VAL A 433 38.90 86.93 -69.01
C VAL A 433 37.53 86.62 -69.60
N ALA A 434 36.74 87.64 -69.94
CA ALA A 434 35.42 87.44 -70.52
C ALA A 434 35.50 86.68 -71.86
N ASP A 435 34.59 85.72 -72.10
CA ASP A 435 34.41 85.07 -73.42
C ASP A 435 33.60 85.97 -74.37
N THR A 436 33.90 87.28 -74.36
CA THR A 436 33.28 88.22 -75.30
C THR A 436 33.78 87.91 -76.70
N ASP A 437 32.87 87.98 -77.66
CA ASP A 437 33.10 87.82 -79.08
C ASP A 437 32.55 89.09 -79.73
N SER A 438 33.44 90.07 -79.90
CA SER A 438 33.07 91.46 -80.20
C SER A 438 32.53 91.63 -81.62
N ASP A 439 33.02 90.85 -82.59
CA ASP A 439 32.55 90.84 -83.98
C ASP A 439 31.53 89.71 -84.29
N ASN A 440 31.32 88.76 -83.37
CA ASN A 440 30.41 87.62 -83.46
C ASN A 440 30.80 86.60 -84.55
N ASP A 441 32.10 86.44 -84.83
CA ASP A 441 32.60 85.45 -85.79
C ASP A 441 32.63 84.00 -85.25
N GLY A 442 32.42 83.83 -83.94
CA GLY A 442 32.43 82.56 -83.22
C GLY A 442 33.73 82.26 -82.48
N THR A 443 34.74 83.12 -82.56
CA THR A 443 36.01 83.04 -81.84
C THR A 443 36.04 84.11 -80.75
N PRO A 444 36.13 83.75 -79.47
CA PRO A 444 36.23 84.74 -78.40
C PRO A 444 37.49 85.61 -78.53
N ASP A 445 37.38 86.90 -78.19
CA ASP A 445 38.41 87.93 -78.37
C ASP A 445 39.81 87.51 -77.84
N CYS A 446 39.86 86.70 -76.78
CA CYS A 446 41.10 86.23 -76.18
C CYS A 446 41.92 85.27 -77.07
N ASN A 447 41.26 84.61 -78.02
CA ASN A 447 41.83 83.66 -78.95
C ASN A 447 41.77 84.15 -80.41
N ASP A 448 41.28 85.37 -80.62
CA ASP A 448 41.21 86.02 -81.92
C ASP A 448 42.39 86.96 -82.15
N LEU A 449 43.01 86.85 -83.33
CA LEU A 449 44.09 87.73 -83.77
C LEU A 449 43.55 89.08 -84.28
N CYS A 450 42.26 89.17 -84.61
CA CYS A 450 41.58 90.31 -85.20
C CYS A 450 40.20 90.61 -84.54
N PRO A 451 40.12 90.81 -83.21
CA PRO A 451 38.87 90.77 -82.42
C PRO A 451 37.82 91.88 -82.68
N ASP A 452 37.93 92.70 -83.74
CA ASP A 452 37.07 93.86 -83.99
C ASP A 452 36.72 94.02 -85.50
N ASP A 453 36.89 92.99 -86.34
CA ASP A 453 36.97 93.16 -87.81
C ASP A 453 35.66 93.26 -88.61
#